data_AF-A0A7W0I122-F1
#
_entry.id   AF-A0A7W0I122-F1
#
_cell.length_a   1.000
_cell.length_b   1.000
_cell.length_c   1.000
_cell.angle_alpha   90.00
_cell.angle_beta   90.00
_cell.angle_gamma   90.00
#
_symmetry.space_group_name_H-M   'P 1'
#
loop_
_entity.id
_entity.type
_entity.pdbx_description
1 polymer ?
#
loop_
_entity_poly.entity_id
_entity_poly.type
_entity_poly.pdbx_seq_one_letter_code
_entity_poly.pdbx_strand_id
1 'polypeptide(L)' 'MIKCRHCFKMTDLQLQKCTHCGVVLGYSVAEKFDLMAESVEHALKKELEARRKLKH' A
#
# COMPACT_ATOMS: atom_id res chain seq x y z
N MET A 1 2.79 -2.86 -0.82
CA MET A 1 2.58 -4.18 -1.47
C MET A 1 1.36 -4.84 -0.85
N ILE A 2 0.58 -5.58 -1.62
CA ILE A 2 -0.61 -6.30 -1.18
C ILE A 2 -0.50 -7.79 -1.43
N LYS A 3 -1.25 -8.59 -0.69
CA LYS A 3 -1.34 -10.05 -0.91
C LYS A 3 -2.31 -10.34 -2.06
N CYS A 4 -1.83 -11.00 -3.11
CA CYS A 4 -2.69 -11.43 -4.22
C CYS A 4 -3.73 -12.45 -3.71
N ARG A 5 -5.01 -12.25 -4.00
CA ARG A 5 -6.09 -13.17 -3.61
C ARG A 5 -6.02 -14.53 -4.31
N HIS A 6 -5.33 -14.62 -5.46
CA HIS A 6 -5.24 -15.85 -6.23
C HIS A 6 -4.03 -16.71 -5.83
N CYS A 7 -2.83 -16.14 -5.80
CA CYS A 7 -1.60 -16.90 -5.54
C CYS A 7 -1.02 -16.66 -4.14
N PHE A 8 -1.65 -15.80 -3.33
CA PHE A 8 -1.26 -15.49 -1.94
C PHE A 8 0.15 -14.90 -1.76
N LYS A 9 0.85 -14.57 -2.86
CA LYS A 9 2.14 -13.89 -2.84
C LYS A 9 1.96 -12.36 -2.75
N MET A 10 2.95 -11.70 -2.18
CA MET A 10 3.01 -10.24 -2.13
C MET A 10 3.26 -9.67 -3.53
N THR A 11 2.53 -8.64 -3.90
CA THR A 11 2.66 -7.99 -5.20
C THR A 11 2.42 -6.49 -5.07
N ASP A 12 2.80 -5.72 -6.07
CA ASP A 12 2.58 -4.27 -6.03
C ASP A 12 1.12 -3.94 -6.36
N LEU A 13 0.52 -3.05 -5.57
CA LEU A 13 -0.86 -2.58 -5.76
C LEU A 13 -0.99 -1.61 -6.95
N GLN A 14 0.10 -0.92 -7.30
CA GLN A 14 0.14 0.00 -8.43
C GLN A 14 0.07 -0.74 -9.77
N LEU A 15 0.40 -2.04 -9.77
CA LEU A 15 0.32 -2.87 -10.97
C LEU A 15 -1.11 -3.33 -11.22
N GLN A 16 -1.48 -3.37 -12.50
CA GLN A 16 -2.78 -3.89 -12.92
C GLN A 16 -2.86 -5.43 -12.80
N LYS A 17 -1.70 -6.11 -12.78
CA LYS A 17 -1.59 -7.57 -12.74
C LYS A 17 -0.62 -8.00 -11.65
N CYS A 18 -0.90 -9.14 -11.04
CA CYS A 18 0.04 -9.77 -10.12
C CYS A 18 1.29 -10.22 -10.86
N THR A 19 2.46 -9.83 -10.34
CA THR A 19 3.78 -10.20 -10.88
C THR A 19 4.08 -11.70 -10.83
N HIS A 20 3.34 -12.47 -10.03
CA HIS A 20 3.61 -13.89 -9.83
C HIS A 20 2.70 -14.83 -10.61
N CYS A 21 1.41 -14.51 -10.73
CA CYS A 21 0.44 -15.36 -11.42
C CYS A 21 -0.25 -14.68 -12.61
N GLY A 22 0.04 -13.40 -12.87
CA GLY A 22 -0.53 -12.66 -14.00
C GLY A 22 -2.01 -12.27 -13.86
N VAL A 23 -2.68 -12.65 -12.78
CA VAL A 23 -4.08 -12.31 -12.55
C VAL A 23 -4.27 -10.79 -12.45
N VAL A 24 -5.35 -10.28 -13.04
CA VAL A 24 -5.71 -8.87 -12.95
C VAL A 24 -6.14 -8.54 -11.51
N LEU A 25 -5.54 -7.49 -10.95
CA LEU A 25 -5.85 -6.96 -9.63
C LEU A 25 -7.00 -5.95 -9.80
N GLY A 26 -8.23 -6.47 -9.85
CA GLY A 26 -9.45 -5.69 -10.09
C GLY A 26 -9.93 -4.85 -8.91
N TYR A 27 -9.05 -4.07 -8.29
CA TYR A 27 -9.41 -3.16 -7.19
C TYR A 27 -9.97 -1.85 -7.74
N SER A 28 -11.10 -1.43 -7.20
CA SER A 28 -11.62 -0.08 -7.37
C SER A 28 -10.67 0.96 -6.75
N VAL A 29 -10.84 2.22 -7.12
CA VAL A 29 -10.04 3.32 -6.54
C VAL A 29 -10.21 3.37 -5.02
N ALA A 30 -11.44 3.24 -4.53
CA ALA A 30 -11.74 3.21 -3.10
C ALA A 30 -11.00 2.08 -2.37
N GLU A 31 -11.09 0.85 -2.88
CA GLU A 31 -10.39 -0.30 -2.27
C GLU A 31 -8.87 -0.13 -2.28
N LYS A 32 -8.30 0.52 -3.31
CA LYS A 32 -6.86 0.83 -3.33
C LYS A 32 -6.46 1.80 -2.22
N PHE A 33 -7.28 2.82 -1.97
CA PHE A 33 -7.05 3.75 -0.86
C PHE A 33 -7.17 3.06 0.49
N ASP A 34 -8.19 2.22 0.69
CA ASP A 34 -8.36 1.46 1.93
C ASP A 34 -7.16 0.54 2.22
N LEU A 35 -6.65 -0.16 1.19
CA LEU A 35 -5.46 -1.01 1.31
C LEU A 35 -4.18 -0.22 1.62
N MET A 36 -4.15 1.07 1.30
CA MET A 36 -3.02 1.95 1.58
C MET A 36 -3.15 2.73 2.88
N ALA A 37 -4.34 2.79 3.49
CA ALA A 37 -4.64 3.68 4.62
C ALA A 37 -3.65 3.51 5.77
N GLU A 38 -3.42 2.28 6.23
CA GLU A 38 -2.48 2.00 7.32
C GLU A 38 -1.04 2.42 6.98
N SER A 39 -0.60 2.19 5.74
CA SER A 39 0.73 2.59 5.29
C SER A 39 0.88 4.11 5.23
N VAL A 40 -0.17 4.82 4.79
CA VAL A 40 -0.20 6.29 4.73
C VAL A 40 -0.22 6.88 6.14
N GLU A 41 -1.02 6.35 7.05
CA GLU A 41 -1.06 6.78 8.45
C GLU A 41 0.30 6.62 9.14
N HIS A 42 0.94 5.47 8.94
CA HIS A 42 2.27 5.21 9.49
C HIS A 42 3.32 6.19 8.93
N ALA A 43 3.30 6.45 7.62
CA ALA A 43 4.19 7.40 6.99
C ALA A 43 3.96 8.83 7.52
N LEU A 44 2.69 9.23 7.68
CA LEU A 44 2.32 10.53 8.22
C LEU A 44 2.81 10.70 9.66
N LYS A 45 2.67 9.68 10.50
CA LYS A 45 3.16 9.72 11.88
C LYS A 45 4.67 9.93 11.94
N LYS A 46 5.43 9.18 11.12
CA LYS A 46 6.90 9.33 11.03
C LYS A 46 7.30 10.73 10.59
N GLU A 47 6.63 11.29 9.60
CA GLU A 47 6.88 12.65 9.11
C GLU A 47 6.61 13.70 10.20
N LEU A 48 5.50 13.56 10.93
CA LEU A 48 5.17 14.46 12.05
C LEU A 48 6.20 14.38 13.20
N GLU A 49 6.67 13.17 13.52
CA GLU A 49 7.74 12.99 14.52
C GLU A 49 9.07 13.59 14.06
N ALA A 50 9.44 13.42 12.79
CA ALA A 50 10.65 14.04 12.22
C ALA A 50 10.58 15.57 12.29
N ARG A 51 9.44 16.17 11.95
CA ARG A 51 9.21 17.62 12.07
C ARG A 51 9.28 18.11 13.51
N ARG A 52 8.82 17.33 14.48
CA ARG A 52 8.92 17.68 15.91
C ARG A 52 10.37 17.68 16.38
N LYS A 53 11.18 16.71 15.94
CA LYS A 53 12.62 16.64 16.29
C LYS A 53 13.45 17.77 15.69
N LEU A 54 13.07 18.31 14.53
CA LEU A 54 13.76 19.44 13.89
C LEU A 54 13.46 20.81 14.53
N LYS A 55 12.45 20.89 15.40
CA LYS A 55 12.07 22.14 16.11
C LYS A 55 12.69 22.26 17.51
N HIS A 56 13.43 21.24 17.97
CA HIS A 56 14.15 21.21 19.25
C HIS A 56 15.65 21.25 19.00
#